data_AF-A0A7W5AZU2-F1
#
_entry.id   AF-A0A7W5AZU2-F1
#
_cell.length_a   1.000
_cell.length_b   1.000
_cell.length_c   1.000
_cell.angle_alpha   90.00
_cell.angle_beta   90.00
_cell.angle_gamma   90.00
#
_symmetry.space_group_name_H-M   'P 1'
#
loop_
_entity.id
_entity.type
_entity.pdbx_description
1 polymer ?
#
loop_
_entity_poly.entity_id
_entity_poly.type
_entity_poly.pdbx_seq_one_letter_code
_entity_poly.pdbx_strand_id
1 'polypeptide(L)'
;MSEFTYGNIIRTADKAKLIEHLPSGTPLLPLGENWLAFFTTEDGELGASEELEALSAHCPVLYFFHLEDHGWGFEIHHQGEIVSNLQVIYELIGEDLGELLDMNDQPLELEDYENQNPDAEAFKLFGLDDAKIAAIQELLAGDLTFDEDDFVAVEQFKALLGIEAMSWIRYDRTEDREEIEYV
;
A
#
# COMPACT_ATOMS: atom_id res chain seq x y z
N MET A 1 16.87 13.19 3.53
CA MET A 1 15.49 13.72 3.44
C MET A 1 14.69 12.47 3.18
N SER A 2 13.92 12.01 4.14
CA SER A 2 13.25 10.71 4.05
C SER A 2 12.28 10.68 2.87
N GLU A 3 12.34 9.61 2.10
CA GLU A 3 11.48 9.40 0.94
C GLU A 3 10.23 8.60 1.35
N PHE A 4 9.06 9.16 1.02
CA PHE A 4 7.76 8.59 1.40
C PHE A 4 6.91 8.35 0.17
N THR A 5 6.26 7.19 0.16
CA THR A 5 5.28 6.79 -0.85
C THR A 5 4.01 6.34 -0.17
N TYR A 6 2.87 6.87 -0.61
CA TYR A 6 1.53 6.44 -0.22
C TYR A 6 0.63 6.46 -1.44
N GLY A 7 -0.32 5.55 -1.54
CA GLY A 7 -1.42 5.73 -2.47
C GLY A 7 -2.29 4.49 -2.61
N ASN A 8 -3.41 4.71 -3.30
CA ASN A 8 -4.45 3.72 -3.48
C ASN A 8 -4.45 3.23 -4.91
N ILE A 9 -4.32 1.93 -5.10
CA ILE A 9 -4.08 1.31 -6.39
C ILE A 9 -5.29 0.46 -6.77
N ILE A 10 -5.80 0.69 -7.97
CA ILE A 10 -6.84 -0.12 -8.59
C ILE A 10 -6.38 -0.58 -9.97
N ARG A 11 -7.12 -1.53 -10.55
CA ARG A 11 -6.93 -1.86 -11.96
C ARG A 11 -7.45 -0.75 -12.84
N THR A 12 -6.76 -0.48 -13.93
CA THR A 12 -7.22 0.45 -14.98
C THR A 12 -8.60 0.07 -15.51
N ALA A 13 -8.91 -1.24 -15.59
CA ALA A 13 -10.21 -1.74 -16.00
C ALA A 13 -11.35 -1.34 -15.05
N ASP A 14 -11.04 -1.08 -13.78
CA ASP A 14 -11.99 -0.68 -12.75
C ASP A 14 -12.09 0.86 -12.61
N LYS A 15 -11.28 1.66 -13.35
CA LYS A 15 -11.29 3.14 -13.32
C LYS A 15 -12.69 3.73 -13.42
N ALA A 16 -13.51 3.24 -14.35
CA ALA A 16 -14.86 3.75 -14.56
C ALA A 16 -15.82 3.49 -13.39
N LYS A 17 -15.55 2.47 -12.57
CA LYS A 17 -16.36 2.15 -11.38
C LYS A 17 -16.03 3.05 -10.20
N LEU A 18 -14.82 3.60 -10.16
CA LEU A 18 -14.30 4.39 -9.05
C LEU A 18 -14.43 5.91 -9.31
N ILE A 19 -14.20 6.34 -10.56
CA ILE A 19 -14.06 7.76 -10.89
C ILE A 19 -15.30 8.62 -10.59
N GLU A 20 -16.50 8.02 -10.61
CA GLU A 20 -17.76 8.71 -10.28
C GLU A 20 -17.93 8.97 -8.77
N HIS A 21 -17.15 8.26 -7.94
CA HIS A 21 -17.19 8.33 -6.50
C HIS A 21 -16.02 9.15 -5.92
N LEU A 22 -15.00 9.44 -6.72
CA LEU A 22 -13.87 10.26 -6.31
C LEU A 22 -14.22 11.76 -6.38
N PRO A 23 -13.72 12.58 -5.44
CA PRO A 23 -13.78 14.03 -5.54
C PRO A 23 -13.18 14.57 -6.85
N SER A 24 -13.74 15.66 -7.38
CA SER A 24 -13.11 16.35 -8.51
C SER A 24 -11.77 16.95 -8.07
N GLY A 25 -10.75 16.80 -8.91
CA GLY A 25 -9.38 17.19 -8.59
C GLY A 25 -8.59 16.11 -7.84
N THR A 26 -9.12 14.90 -7.65
CA THR A 26 -8.33 13.77 -7.14
C THR A 26 -7.19 13.45 -8.12
N PRO A 27 -5.92 13.47 -7.69
CA PRO A 27 -4.78 13.10 -8.51
C PRO A 27 -4.82 11.61 -8.85
N LEU A 28 -4.51 11.28 -10.11
CA LEU A 28 -4.43 9.93 -10.65
C LEU A 28 -3.07 9.73 -11.31
N LEU A 29 -2.41 8.60 -11.05
CA LEU A 29 -1.17 8.20 -11.71
C LEU A 29 -1.38 6.87 -12.44
N PRO A 30 -1.29 6.83 -13.77
CA PRO A 30 -1.19 5.57 -14.51
C PRO A 30 0.08 4.81 -14.13
N LEU A 31 -0.09 3.57 -13.65
CA LEU A 31 0.98 2.68 -13.24
C LEU A 31 1.10 1.56 -14.29
N GLY A 32 1.83 1.84 -15.37
CA GLY A 32 1.92 0.94 -16.51
C GLY A 32 0.58 0.76 -17.24
N GLU A 33 0.34 -0.43 -17.80
CA GLU A 33 -0.87 -0.69 -18.62
C GLU A 33 -2.09 -1.13 -17.79
N ASN A 34 -1.86 -1.76 -16.64
CA ASN A 34 -2.91 -2.47 -15.90
C ASN A 34 -3.37 -1.80 -14.62
N TRP A 35 -2.63 -0.80 -14.13
CA TRP A 35 -2.87 -0.19 -12.83
C TRP A 35 -3.05 1.32 -12.93
N LEU A 36 -3.82 1.83 -11.98
CA LEU A 36 -4.04 3.24 -11.76
C LEU A 36 -3.95 3.49 -10.26
N ALA A 37 -3.02 4.36 -9.85
CA ALA A 37 -3.04 4.92 -8.52
C ALA A 37 -3.92 6.16 -8.48
N PHE A 38 -4.58 6.38 -7.34
CA PHE A 38 -5.22 7.62 -6.99
C PHE A 38 -4.76 8.02 -5.59
N PHE A 39 -4.74 9.33 -5.34
CA PHE A 39 -4.23 9.88 -4.09
C PHE A 39 -5.30 10.69 -3.39
N THR A 40 -5.56 10.41 -2.12
CA THR A 40 -6.54 11.15 -1.30
C THR A 40 -5.81 12.06 -0.32
N THR A 41 -6.53 13.03 0.25
CA THR A 41 -5.97 13.88 1.31
C THR A 41 -5.68 13.12 2.61
N GLU A 42 -6.26 11.93 2.75
CA GLU A 42 -6.10 11.04 3.92
C GLU A 42 -4.92 10.07 3.75
N ASP A 43 -4.30 10.03 2.56
CA ASP A 43 -3.10 9.21 2.33
C ASP A 43 -1.96 9.56 3.29
N GLY A 44 -1.41 8.55 3.94
CA GLY A 44 -0.34 8.69 4.92
C GLY A 44 -0.81 8.96 6.34
N GLU A 45 -2.11 9.02 6.58
CA GLU A 45 -2.67 8.69 7.90
C GLU A 45 -2.60 7.16 8.09
N LEU A 46 -2.32 6.71 9.32
CA LEU A 46 -2.33 5.28 9.67
C LEU A 46 -3.79 4.83 9.78
N GLY A 47 -4.13 3.73 9.10
CA GLY A 47 -5.46 3.15 9.10
C GLY A 47 -6.27 3.43 7.84
N ALA A 48 -7.19 2.50 7.53
CA ALA A 48 -8.12 2.65 6.42
C ALA A 48 -9.12 3.76 6.71
N SER A 49 -9.18 4.76 5.85
CA SER A 49 -10.15 5.83 6.03
C SER A 49 -11.57 5.39 5.65
N GLU A 50 -12.58 6.06 6.22
CA GLU A 50 -14.00 5.83 5.84
C GLU A 50 -14.20 5.98 4.32
N GLU A 51 -13.36 6.80 3.66
CA GLU A 51 -13.34 6.95 2.21
C GLU A 51 -12.91 5.64 1.52
N LEU A 52 -11.86 4.97 2.00
CA LEU A 52 -11.42 3.69 1.42
C LEU A 52 -12.42 2.56 1.62
N GLU A 53 -13.05 2.48 2.80
CA GLU A 53 -14.14 1.53 3.02
C GLU A 53 -15.27 1.72 2.01
N ALA A 54 -15.70 2.98 1.81
CA ALA A 54 -16.76 3.31 0.85
C ALA A 54 -16.35 3.03 -0.60
N LEU A 55 -15.13 3.42 -1.00
CA LEU A 55 -14.61 3.20 -2.35
C LEU A 55 -14.44 1.71 -2.66
N SER A 56 -14.00 0.91 -1.69
CA SER A 56 -13.79 -0.52 -1.86
C SER A 56 -15.07 -1.33 -2.07
N ALA A 57 -16.24 -0.74 -1.76
CA ALA A 57 -17.54 -1.31 -2.10
C ALA A 57 -17.78 -1.37 -3.62
N HIS A 58 -17.09 -0.54 -4.40
CA HIS A 58 -17.25 -0.45 -5.85
C HIS A 58 -16.25 -1.34 -6.62
N CYS A 59 -15.01 -1.43 -6.13
CA CYS A 59 -13.98 -2.33 -6.66
C CYS A 59 -12.91 -2.63 -5.59
N PRO A 60 -12.14 -3.73 -5.74
CA PRO A 60 -10.98 -3.96 -4.88
C PRO A 60 -9.98 -2.80 -4.96
N VAL A 61 -9.45 -2.37 -3.82
CA VAL A 61 -8.44 -1.30 -3.71
C VAL A 61 -7.23 -1.85 -2.95
N LEU A 62 -6.03 -1.60 -3.46
CA LEU A 62 -4.77 -1.90 -2.79
C LEU A 62 -4.20 -0.58 -2.26
N TYR A 63 -4.26 -0.36 -0.96
CA TYR A 63 -3.48 0.70 -0.32
C TYR A 63 -2.04 0.21 -0.17
N PHE A 64 -1.08 1.03 -0.58
CA PHE A 64 0.34 0.72 -0.50
C PHE A 64 1.10 1.90 0.10
N PHE A 65 2.02 1.60 1.02
CA PHE A 65 2.94 2.59 1.55
C PHE A 65 4.37 2.06 1.62
N HIS A 66 5.32 2.97 1.44
CA HIS A 66 6.74 2.72 1.66
C HIS A 66 7.40 3.99 2.20
N LEU A 67 7.89 3.88 3.43
CA LEU A 67 8.61 4.89 4.17
C LEU A 67 10.05 4.42 4.34
N GLU A 68 10.96 5.02 3.57
CA GLU A 68 12.36 4.60 3.46
C GLU A 68 13.01 4.28 4.82
N ASP A 69 12.80 5.14 5.81
CA ASP A 69 13.41 5.01 7.15
C ASP A 69 12.54 4.25 8.17
N HIS A 70 11.27 3.95 7.87
CA HIS A 70 10.34 3.40 8.87
C HIS A 70 9.82 2.01 8.51
N GLY A 71 9.60 1.70 7.24
CA GLY A 71 8.97 0.45 6.83
C GLY A 71 8.11 0.54 5.58
N TRP A 72 7.46 -0.57 5.24
CA TRP A 72 6.54 -0.64 4.11
C TRP A 72 5.40 -1.59 4.41
N GLY A 73 4.34 -1.50 3.63
CA GLY A 73 3.20 -2.38 3.82
C GLY A 73 2.11 -2.16 2.79
N PHE A 74 1.06 -2.94 2.95
CA PHE A 74 -0.12 -2.85 2.11
C PHE A 74 -1.39 -3.28 2.85
N GLU A 75 -2.51 -2.83 2.34
CA GLU A 75 -3.84 -3.30 2.70
C GLU A 75 -4.66 -3.54 1.44
N ILE A 76 -5.35 -4.68 1.36
CA ILE A 76 -6.31 -4.98 0.32
C ILE A 76 -7.70 -4.80 0.91
N HIS A 77 -8.41 -3.82 0.37
CA HIS A 77 -9.78 -3.48 0.70
C HIS A 77 -10.74 -4.07 -0.33
N HIS A 78 -11.77 -4.76 0.13
CA HIS A 78 -12.81 -5.28 -0.73
C HIS A 78 -14.16 -5.33 0.00
N GLN A 79 -15.19 -4.73 -0.61
CA GLN A 79 -16.55 -4.70 -0.03
C GLN A 79 -16.63 -4.03 1.35
N GLY A 80 -15.77 -3.05 1.61
CA GLY A 80 -15.70 -2.34 2.89
C GLY A 80 -14.92 -3.07 3.98
N GLU A 81 -14.21 -4.16 3.65
CA GLU A 81 -13.42 -4.93 4.61
C GLU A 81 -11.97 -5.09 4.14
N ILE A 82 -11.04 -5.14 5.10
CA ILE A 82 -9.64 -5.55 4.87
C ILE A 82 -9.61 -7.07 4.72
N VAL A 83 -9.27 -7.55 3.52
CA VAL A 83 -9.17 -8.99 3.25
C VAL A 83 -7.75 -9.52 3.36
N SER A 84 -6.75 -8.66 3.26
CA SER A 84 -5.35 -8.98 3.50
C SER A 84 -4.59 -7.71 3.84
N ASN A 85 -3.65 -7.79 4.77
CA ASN A 85 -2.75 -6.69 5.10
C ASN A 85 -1.38 -7.21 5.55
N LEU A 86 -0.39 -6.35 5.43
CA LEU A 86 0.96 -6.55 5.94
C LEU A 86 1.56 -5.19 6.28
N GLN A 87 2.24 -5.12 7.41
CA GLN A 87 3.05 -3.97 7.80
C GLN A 87 4.41 -4.45 8.32
N VAL A 88 5.45 -4.06 7.61
CA VAL A 88 6.85 -4.28 7.99
C VAL A 88 7.35 -2.95 8.55
N ILE A 89 7.76 -2.93 9.81
CA ILE A 89 8.32 -1.74 10.47
C ILE A 89 9.78 -2.02 10.76
N TYR A 90 10.68 -1.30 10.09
CA TYR A 90 12.13 -1.52 10.18
C TYR A 90 12.67 -1.26 11.59
N GLU A 91 12.10 -0.27 12.28
CA GLU A 91 12.47 0.08 13.66
C GLU A 91 12.14 -1.02 14.67
N LEU A 92 11.20 -1.93 14.34
CA LEU A 92 10.84 -3.06 15.20
C LEU A 92 11.64 -4.33 14.88
N ILE A 93 12.47 -4.30 13.84
CA ILE A 93 13.27 -5.46 13.45
C ILE A 93 14.47 -5.58 14.37
N GLY A 94 14.44 -6.58 15.26
CA GLY A 94 15.57 -6.93 16.13
C GLY A 94 15.45 -6.43 17.57
N GLU A 95 14.45 -5.62 17.88
CA GLU A 95 14.07 -5.29 19.26
C GLU A 95 12.87 -6.16 19.68
N ASP A 96 12.85 -6.57 20.96
CA ASP A 96 11.65 -7.21 21.51
C ASP A 96 10.56 -6.14 21.55
N LEU A 97 9.43 -6.37 20.85
CA LEU A 97 8.29 -5.45 20.83
C LEU A 97 7.89 -5.05 22.26
N GLY A 98 8.08 -5.95 23.24
CA GLY A 98 7.88 -5.68 24.66
C GLY A 98 8.78 -4.60 25.29
N GLU A 99 10.00 -4.38 24.79
CA GLU A 99 10.95 -3.40 25.33
C GLU A 99 10.72 -1.98 24.79
N LEU A 100 10.29 -1.85 23.52
CA LEU A 100 9.95 -0.55 22.92
C LEU A 100 8.67 0.06 23.51
N LEU A 101 7.73 -0.79 23.94
CA LEU A 101 6.47 -0.39 24.59
C LEU A 101 6.68 0.31 25.94
N ASP A 102 7.81 0.09 26.62
CA ASP A 102 8.10 0.69 27.92
C ASP A 102 8.73 2.10 27.77
N MET A 103 9.12 2.50 26.54
CA MET A 103 9.86 3.74 26.27
C MET A 103 9.06 4.83 25.55
N ASN A 104 8.04 4.48 24.75
CA ASN A 104 7.23 5.45 24.01
C ASN A 104 5.84 5.60 24.62
N ASP A 105 5.61 6.72 25.31
CA ASP A 105 4.30 7.23 25.78
C ASP A 105 3.32 7.58 24.62
N GLN A 106 3.61 7.11 23.39
CA GLN A 106 2.76 7.26 22.22
C GLN A 106 2.25 5.89 21.79
N PRO A 107 0.92 5.67 21.81
CA PRO A 107 0.35 4.50 21.18
C PRO A 107 0.57 4.67 19.68
N LEU A 108 1.63 4.04 19.15
CA LEU A 108 1.48 3.43 17.84
C LEU A 108 0.20 2.60 17.93
N GLU A 109 -0.72 2.73 16.98
CA GLU A 109 -1.95 1.93 16.95
C GLU A 109 -1.57 0.46 16.66
N LEU A 110 -1.05 -0.19 17.70
CA LEU A 110 -0.56 -1.57 17.70
C LEU A 110 -1.64 -2.56 17.32
N GLU A 111 -2.91 -2.17 17.42
CA GLU A 111 -4.04 -3.01 17.02
C GLU A 111 -3.94 -3.41 15.54
N ASP A 112 -3.49 -2.52 14.66
CA ASP A 112 -3.33 -2.84 13.23
C ASP A 112 -2.11 -3.73 12.97
N TYR A 113 -1.03 -3.50 13.72
CA TYR A 113 0.19 -4.31 13.65
C TYR A 113 -0.02 -5.73 14.21
N GLU A 114 -0.84 -5.89 15.26
CA GLU A 114 -1.18 -7.18 15.87
C GLU A 114 -2.20 -7.98 15.04
N ASN A 115 -3.01 -7.32 14.22
CA ASN A 115 -4.05 -7.94 13.39
C ASN A 115 -3.62 -8.19 11.94
N GLN A 116 -2.31 -8.33 11.69
CA GLN A 116 -1.82 -8.66 10.35
C GLN A 116 -2.30 -10.03 9.87
N ASN A 117 -2.85 -10.07 8.65
CA ASN A 117 -3.31 -11.26 7.95
C ASN A 117 -2.83 -11.21 6.48
N PRO A 118 -1.52 -11.45 6.23
CA PRO A 118 -0.99 -11.45 4.87
C PRO A 118 -1.48 -12.70 4.12
N ASP A 119 -2.34 -12.49 3.13
CA ASP A 119 -2.87 -13.54 2.25
C ASP A 119 -2.62 -13.21 0.78
N ALA A 120 -1.68 -13.93 0.14
CA ALA A 120 -1.38 -13.72 -1.26
C ALA A 120 -2.56 -14.07 -2.19
N GLU A 121 -3.49 -14.93 -1.75
CA GLU A 121 -4.65 -15.29 -2.55
C GLU A 121 -5.61 -14.11 -2.75
N ALA A 122 -5.62 -13.13 -1.85
CA ALA A 122 -6.41 -11.91 -1.99
C ALA A 122 -6.05 -11.13 -3.28
N PHE A 123 -4.82 -11.26 -3.79
CA PHE A 123 -4.41 -10.62 -5.04
C PHE A 123 -5.14 -11.16 -6.29
N LYS A 124 -5.86 -12.29 -6.20
CA LYS A 124 -6.78 -12.77 -7.25
C LYS A 124 -7.88 -11.76 -7.57
N LEU A 125 -8.26 -10.91 -6.61
CA LEU A 125 -9.24 -9.84 -6.83
C LEU A 125 -8.79 -8.86 -7.93
N PHE A 126 -7.47 -8.67 -8.07
CA PHE A 126 -6.86 -7.86 -9.12
C PHE A 126 -6.51 -8.67 -10.38
N GLY A 127 -6.96 -9.92 -10.49
CA GLY A 127 -6.73 -10.76 -11.67
C GLY A 127 -5.27 -11.10 -11.93
N LEU A 128 -4.44 -11.14 -10.88
CA LEU A 128 -3.09 -11.72 -10.97
C LEU A 128 -3.20 -13.20 -11.33
N ASP A 129 -2.23 -13.69 -12.11
CA ASP A 129 -2.12 -15.11 -12.42
C ASP A 129 -1.54 -15.91 -11.23
N ASP A 130 -1.76 -17.22 -11.25
CA ASP A 130 -1.34 -18.12 -10.16
C ASP A 130 0.19 -18.14 -9.96
N ALA A 131 0.97 -17.82 -11.01
CA ALA A 131 2.43 -17.79 -10.90
C ALA A 131 2.90 -16.56 -10.12
N LYS A 132 2.30 -15.39 -10.36
CA LYS A 132 2.55 -14.17 -9.58
C LYS A 132 2.09 -14.31 -8.14
N ILE A 133 0.91 -14.92 -7.91
CA ILE A 133 0.40 -15.15 -6.56
C ILE A 133 1.33 -16.09 -5.78
N ALA A 134 1.81 -17.16 -6.40
CA ALA A 134 2.80 -18.04 -5.78
C ALA A 134 4.09 -17.29 -5.42
N ALA A 135 4.57 -16.40 -6.30
CA ALA A 135 5.75 -15.58 -6.02
C ALA A 135 5.53 -14.56 -4.88
N ILE A 136 4.35 -13.94 -4.81
CA ILE A 136 3.97 -13.07 -3.68
C ILE A 136 3.92 -13.90 -2.40
N GLN A 137 3.32 -15.10 -2.41
CA GLN A 137 3.27 -15.98 -1.25
C GLN A 137 4.67 -16.36 -0.75
N GLU A 138 5.59 -16.67 -1.67
CA GLU A 138 6.98 -16.97 -1.33
C GLU A 138 7.70 -15.75 -0.73
N LEU A 139 7.47 -14.56 -1.28
CA LEU A 139 8.00 -13.30 -0.74
C LEU A 139 7.49 -13.04 0.68
N LEU A 140 6.18 -13.11 0.89
CA LEU A 140 5.54 -12.86 2.19
C LEU A 140 5.94 -13.89 3.27
N ALA A 141 6.27 -15.11 2.87
CA ALA A 141 6.78 -16.15 3.77
C ALA A 141 8.31 -16.05 4.02
N GLY A 142 8.99 -15.20 3.26
CA GLY A 142 10.43 -15.00 3.32
C GLY A 142 10.86 -14.04 4.43
N ASP A 143 12.14 -13.67 4.38
CA ASP A 143 12.67 -12.63 5.23
C ASP A 143 12.30 -11.27 4.64
N LEU A 144 11.36 -10.59 5.29
CA LEU A 144 10.91 -9.25 4.90
C LEU A 144 11.76 -8.15 5.56
N THR A 145 12.80 -8.53 6.31
CA THR A 145 13.59 -7.59 7.08
C THR A 145 14.46 -6.69 6.22
N PHE A 146 14.82 -5.56 6.81
CA PHE A 146 15.68 -4.55 6.23
C PHE A 146 17.15 -5.03 6.26
N ASP A 147 17.76 -5.17 5.08
CA ASP A 147 19.21 -5.11 4.93
C ASP A 147 19.55 -3.67 4.54
N GLU A 148 20.50 -3.03 5.23
CA GLU A 148 20.72 -1.57 5.27
C GLU A 148 20.89 -0.91 3.90
N ASP A 149 21.17 -1.68 2.85
CA ASP A 149 21.51 -1.18 1.53
C ASP A 149 20.47 -1.45 0.41
N ASP A 150 19.51 -2.39 0.57
CA ASP A 150 18.91 -2.98 -0.65
C ASP A 150 17.37 -2.92 -0.82
N PHE A 151 16.55 -2.52 0.17
CA PHE A 151 15.06 -2.44 0.05
C PHE A 151 14.41 -3.62 -0.71
N VAL A 152 15.01 -4.82 -0.65
CA VAL A 152 14.81 -5.86 -1.66
C VAL A 152 13.37 -6.33 -1.68
N ALA A 153 12.78 -6.55 -0.51
CA ALA A 153 11.45 -7.10 -0.39
C ALA A 153 10.38 -6.17 -1.00
N VAL A 154 10.45 -4.86 -0.69
CA VAL A 154 9.49 -3.89 -1.22
C VAL A 154 9.67 -3.65 -2.72
N GLU A 155 10.91 -3.63 -3.23
CA GLU A 155 11.15 -3.52 -4.68
C GLU A 155 10.69 -4.77 -5.43
N GLN A 156 10.92 -5.97 -4.88
CA GLN A 156 10.40 -7.22 -5.44
C GLN A 156 8.87 -7.24 -5.44
N PHE A 157 8.23 -6.80 -4.36
CA PHE A 157 6.78 -6.68 -4.27
C PHE A 157 6.23 -5.76 -5.37
N LYS A 158 6.81 -4.56 -5.52
CA LYS A 158 6.43 -3.61 -6.57
C LYS A 158 6.60 -4.20 -7.97
N ALA A 159 7.71 -4.90 -8.23
CA ALA A 159 7.97 -5.54 -9.52
C ALA A 159 7.00 -6.68 -9.85
N LEU A 160 6.60 -7.49 -8.86
CA LEU A 160 5.62 -8.56 -9.06
C LEU A 160 4.26 -8.00 -9.50
N LEU A 161 3.87 -6.87 -8.90
CA LEU A 161 2.63 -6.17 -9.23
C LEU A 161 2.77 -5.33 -10.51
N GLY A 162 3.96 -4.82 -10.84
CA GLY A 162 4.17 -3.86 -11.92
C GLY A 162 3.80 -2.43 -11.53
N ILE A 163 4.10 -2.05 -10.27
CA ILE A 163 3.80 -0.74 -9.68
C ILE A 163 5.08 0.00 -9.28
N GLU A 164 6.21 -0.25 -9.95
CA GLU A 164 7.53 0.33 -9.61
C GLU A 164 7.54 1.86 -9.66
N ALA A 165 6.63 2.45 -10.45
CA ALA A 165 6.41 3.90 -10.50
C ALA A 165 5.82 4.49 -9.20
N MET A 166 5.34 3.65 -8.27
CA MET A 166 5.04 4.03 -6.88
C MET A 166 6.34 4.21 -6.10
N SER A 167 7.06 5.28 -6.43
CA SER A 167 8.29 5.69 -5.78
C SER A 167 8.28 7.20 -5.57
N TRP A 168 8.37 7.61 -4.30
CA TRP A 168 8.51 9.00 -3.86
C TRP A 168 7.29 9.85 -4.22
N ILE A 169 6.09 9.27 -4.16
CA ILE A 169 4.85 9.94 -4.51
C ILE A 169 3.85 9.94 -3.35
N ARG A 170 3.26 11.11 -3.10
CA ARG A 170 2.23 11.35 -2.10
C ARG A 170 1.33 12.47 -2.61
N TYR A 171 0.13 12.59 -2.06
CA TYR A 171 -0.86 13.60 -2.44
C TYR A 171 -0.27 15.01 -2.63
N ASP A 172 0.45 15.54 -1.63
CA ASP A 172 1.07 16.88 -1.65
C ASP A 172 2.18 17.09 -2.71
N ARG A 173 2.61 16.04 -3.41
CA ARG A 173 3.67 16.09 -4.42
C ARG A 173 3.18 15.74 -5.83
N THR A 174 1.87 15.86 -6.05
CA THR A 174 1.22 15.56 -7.33
C THR A 174 1.09 16.77 -8.25
N GLU A 175 1.00 18.00 -7.71
CA GLU A 175 0.67 19.23 -8.47
C GLU A 175 1.63 19.60 -9.61
N ASP A 176 2.91 19.22 -9.52
CA ASP A 176 3.95 19.58 -10.49
C ASP A 176 4.42 18.42 -11.38
N ARG A 177 3.68 17.30 -11.41
CA ARG A 177 4.05 16.11 -12.18
C ARG A 177 3.29 16.00 -13.49
N GLU A 178 4.00 15.90 -14.61
CA GLU A 178 3.39 15.74 -15.94
C GLU A 178 2.66 14.40 -16.09
N GLU A 179 3.00 13.38 -15.30
CA GLU A 179 2.34 12.08 -15.34
C GLU A 179 1.01 12.02 -14.57
N ILE A 180 0.68 13.06 -13.80
CA ILE A 180 -0.54 13.10 -12.99
C ILE A 180 -1.72 13.61 -13.83
N GLU A 181 -2.74 12.77 -13.90
CA GLU A 181 -4.08 13.12 -14.36
C GLU A 181 -4.94 13.56 -13.16
N TYR A 182 -6.06 14.22 -13.43
CA TYR A 182 -7.02 14.60 -12.40
C TYR A 182 -8.42 14.16 -12.80
N VAL A 183 -9.23 13.76 -11.82
CA VAL A 183 -10.68 13.52 -11.97
C VAL A 183 -11.41 14.82 -12.30
#